data_AF-A0A6N7M2N1-F1
#
_entry.id   AF-A0A6N7M2N1-F1
#
_cell.length_a   1.000
_cell.length_b   1.000
_cell.length_c   1.000
_cell.angle_alpha   90.00
_cell.angle_beta   90.00
_cell.angle_gamma   90.00
#
_symmetry.space_group_name_H-M   'P 1'
#
loop_
_entity.id
_entity.type
_entity.pdbx_description
1 polymer ?
#
loop_
_entity_poly.entity_id
_entity_poly.type
_entity_poly.pdbx_seq_one_letter_code
_entity_poly.pdbx_strand_id
1 'polypeptide(L)'
;MSFILLITFTIVGLLFLFMPGGVLVFFNNISRHLGIVQSPVQAVSFYIILAVGYMYLVALLAYFMYRYPENRYFPLLLVNGKLASSILSLYLFLVHEPYLIFIVNCLIDGLIGFVVLGFYLKLKKAA
;
A
#
# COMPACT_ATOMS: atom_id res chain seq x y z
N MET A 1 -10.67 -4.25 12.68
CA MET A 1 -9.45 -3.80 11.96
C MET A 1 -9.41 -4.31 10.52
N SER A 2 -9.52 -5.63 10.28
CA SER A 2 -9.49 -6.23 8.93
C SER A 2 -10.53 -5.67 7.96
N PHE A 3 -11.74 -5.34 8.46
CA PHE A 3 -12.79 -4.71 7.64
C PHE A 3 -12.44 -3.30 7.14
N ILE A 4 -11.77 -2.50 7.97
CA ILE A 4 -11.31 -1.16 7.57
C ILE A 4 -10.24 -1.30 6.48
N LEU A 5 -9.29 -2.24 6.65
CA LEU A 5 -8.28 -2.53 5.64
C LEU A 5 -8.90 -2.97 4.31
N LEU A 6 -9.93 -3.83 4.36
CA LEU A 6 -10.67 -4.27 3.18
C LEU A 6 -11.25 -3.06 2.43
N ILE A 7 -12.03 -2.21 3.11
CA ILE A 7 -12.64 -1.03 2.49
C ILE A 7 -11.56 -0.10 1.93
N THR A 8 -10.51 0.19 2.70
CA THR A 8 -9.42 1.06 2.27
C THR A 8 -8.74 0.54 1.01
N PHE A 9 -8.35 -0.74 0.97
CA PHE A 9 -7.70 -1.33 -0.21
C PHE A 9 -8.62 -1.36 -1.42
N THR A 10 -9.91 -1.65 -1.24
CA THR A 10 -10.89 -1.60 -2.33
C THR A 10 -11.02 -0.19 -2.89
N ILE A 11 -11.21 0.82 -2.04
CA ILE A 11 -11.35 2.22 -2.48
C ILE A 11 -10.08 2.68 -3.20
N VAL A 12 -8.90 2.42 -2.63
CA VAL A 12 -7.62 2.78 -3.25
C VAL A 12 -7.43 2.06 -4.59
N GLY A 13 -7.76 0.77 -4.68
CA GLY A 13 -7.73 0.02 -5.93
C GLY A 13 -8.64 0.61 -7.01
N LEU A 14 -9.85 1.01 -6.64
CA LEU A 14 -10.79 1.68 -7.56
C LEU A 14 -10.26 3.06 -8.00
N LEU A 15 -9.65 3.83 -7.09
CA LEU A 15 -9.04 5.11 -7.43
C LEU A 15 -7.90 4.94 -8.44
N PHE A 16 -7.03 3.95 -8.27
CA PHE A 16 -5.96 3.66 -9.25
C PHE A 16 -6.51 3.14 -10.58
N LEU A 17 -7.64 2.42 -10.57
CA LEU A 17 -8.27 1.92 -11.79
C LEU A 17 -8.89 3.04 -12.63
N PHE A 18 -9.66 3.95 -11.99
CA PHE A 18 -10.42 4.98 -12.70
C PHE A 18 -9.67 6.31 -12.83
N MET A 19 -8.74 6.61 -11.91
CA MET A 19 -8.05 7.91 -11.84
C MET A 19 -6.54 7.76 -11.56
N PRO A 20 -5.78 6.94 -12.33
CA PRO A 20 -4.37 6.67 -12.08
C PRO A 20 -3.50 7.94 -12.09
N GLY A 21 -3.71 8.82 -13.08
CA GLY A 21 -2.99 10.09 -13.18
C GLY A 21 -3.42 11.11 -12.13
N GLY A 22 -4.68 11.06 -11.67
CA GLY A 22 -5.21 12.00 -10.68
C GLY A 22 -4.50 11.90 -9.33
N VAL A 23 -4.18 10.67 -8.90
CA VAL A 23 -3.41 10.42 -7.67
C VAL A 23 -2.01 11.03 -7.77
N LEU A 24 -1.32 10.83 -8.91
CA LEU A 24 0.01 11.39 -9.14
C LEU A 24 -0.01 12.92 -9.17
N VAL A 25 -1.00 13.53 -9.82
CA VAL A 25 -1.16 14.99 -9.86
C VAL A 25 -1.42 15.57 -8.47
N PHE A 26 -2.24 14.91 -7.65
CA PHE A 26 -2.48 15.34 -6.27
C PHE A 26 -1.18 15.38 -5.46
N PHE A 27 -0.38 14.30 -5.50
CA PHE A 27 0.90 14.28 -4.81
C PHE A 27 1.90 15.28 -5.39
N ASN A 28 1.95 15.46 -6.71
CA ASN A 28 2.81 16.45 -7.34
C ASN A 28 2.45 17.89 -6.98
N ASN A 29 1.17 18.20 -6.79
CA ASN A 29 0.74 19.50 -6.31
C ASN A 29 1.27 19.74 -4.89
N ILE A 30 1.22 18.74 -4.01
CA ILE A 30 1.83 18.85 -2.67
C ILE A 30 3.35 18.98 -2.78
N SER A 31 4.01 18.14 -3.60
CA SER A 31 5.46 18.22 -3.84
C SER A 31 5.88 19.62 -4.30
N ARG A 32 5.11 20.25 -5.18
CA ARG A 32 5.38 21.61 -5.67
C ARG A 32 5.39 22.65 -4.54
N HIS A 33 4.46 22.56 -3.59
CA HIS A 33 4.44 23.48 -2.44
C HIS A 33 5.59 23.23 -1.46
N LEU A 34 6.09 21.99 -1.41
CA LEU A 34 7.21 21.59 -0.56
C LEU A 34 8.59 21.72 -1.24
N GLY A 35 8.64 22.13 -2.52
CA GLY A 35 9.89 22.20 -3.28
C GLY A 35 10.49 20.83 -3.65
N ILE A 36 9.70 19.76 -3.60
CA ILE A 36 10.12 18.38 -3.90
C ILE A 36 9.94 18.08 -5.40
N VAL A 37 10.80 17.23 -5.96
CA VAL A 37 10.74 16.79 -7.36
C VAL A 37 9.39 16.13 -7.66
N GLN A 38 8.80 16.48 -8.80
CA GLN A 38 7.51 15.95 -9.25
C GLN A 38 7.71 14.63 -9.99
N SER A 39 6.87 13.65 -9.69
CA SER A 39 6.86 12.36 -10.37
C SER A 39 6.24 12.48 -11.77
N PRO A 40 6.76 11.79 -12.79
CA PRO A 40 6.14 11.80 -14.12
C PRO A 40 4.71 11.25 -14.07
N VAL A 41 3.76 11.98 -14.66
CA VAL A 41 2.32 11.66 -14.63
C VAL A 41 1.93 10.61 -15.70
N GLN A 42 2.90 10.10 -16.47
CA GLN A 42 2.65 9.08 -17.47
C GLN A 42 2.34 7.73 -16.80
N ALA A 43 1.05 7.45 -16.65
CA ALA A 43 0.60 6.15 -16.20
C ALA A 43 0.75 5.13 -17.34
N VAL A 44 1.86 4.39 -17.34
CA VAL A 44 2.09 3.31 -18.30
C VAL A 44 1.06 2.21 -18.02
N SER A 45 0.18 1.92 -18.99
CA SER A 45 -1.01 1.07 -18.82
C SER A 45 -0.73 -0.28 -18.13
N PHE A 46 0.44 -0.86 -18.37
CA PHE A 46 0.87 -2.11 -17.72
C PHE A 46 1.01 -2.00 -16.19
N TYR A 47 1.54 -0.87 -15.69
CA TYR A 47 1.71 -0.66 -14.25
C TYR A 47 0.37 -0.45 -13.54
N ILE A 48 -0.63 0.12 -14.24
CA ILE A 48 -2.00 0.21 -13.70
C ILE A 48 -2.56 -1.20 -13.48
N ILE A 49 -2.40 -2.10 -14.46
CA ILE A 49 -2.87 -3.49 -14.34
C ILE A 49 -2.22 -4.17 -13.13
N LEU A 50 -0.90 -4.01 -12.96
CA LEU A 50 -0.18 -4.56 -11.81
C LEU A 50 -0.65 -3.95 -10.48
N ALA A 51 -0.81 -2.63 -10.42
CA ALA A 51 -1.24 -1.93 -9.21
C ALA A 51 -2.66 -2.35 -8.79
N VAL A 52 -3.60 -2.39 -9.73
CA VAL A 52 -4.99 -2.80 -9.47
C VAL A 52 -5.05 -4.28 -9.08
N GLY A 53 -4.31 -5.16 -9.77
CA GLY A 53 -4.22 -6.57 -9.43
C GLY A 53 -3.67 -6.81 -8.03
N TYR A 54 -2.62 -6.08 -7.65
CA TYR A 54 -2.10 -6.11 -6.28
C TYR A 54 -3.13 -5.61 -5.25
N MET A 55 -3.81 -4.48 -5.52
CA MET A 55 -4.83 -3.93 -4.63
C MET A 55 -6.00 -4.90 -4.42
N TYR A 56 -6.42 -5.60 -5.47
CA TYR A 56 -7.40 -6.69 -5.37
C TYR A 56 -6.92 -7.82 -4.45
N LEU A 57 -5.66 -8.25 -4.59
CA LEU A 57 -5.08 -9.32 -3.75
C LEU A 57 -5.06 -8.90 -2.28
N VAL A 58 -4.57 -7.69 -1.94
CA VAL A 58 -4.52 -7.24 -0.55
C VAL A 58 -5.92 -7.00 0.04
N ALA A 59 -6.89 -6.56 -0.78
CA ALA A 59 -8.29 -6.49 -0.37
C ALA A 59 -8.83 -7.91 -0.07
N LEU A 60 -8.56 -8.89 -0.91
CA LEU A 60 -8.96 -10.27 -0.70
C LEU A 60 -8.33 -10.87 0.58
N LEU A 61 -7.06 -10.58 0.84
CA LEU A 61 -6.40 -10.96 2.10
C LEU A 61 -7.09 -10.32 3.31
N ALA A 62 -7.42 -9.03 3.24
CA ALA A 62 -8.14 -8.34 4.31
C ALA A 62 -9.55 -8.92 4.53
N TYR A 63 -10.23 -9.33 3.46
CA TYR A 63 -11.49 -10.06 3.53
C TYR A 63 -11.33 -11.41 4.24
N PHE A 64 -10.32 -12.21 3.88
CA PHE A 64 -10.07 -13.49 4.55
C PHE A 64 -9.65 -13.33 6.01
N MET A 65 -8.88 -12.30 6.34
CA MET A 65 -8.59 -11.93 7.74
C MET A 65 -9.85 -11.54 8.52
N TYR A 66 -10.86 -10.98 7.85
CA TYR A 66 -12.14 -10.66 8.47
C TYR A 66 -13.01 -11.91 8.65
N ARG A 67 -13.06 -12.77 7.63
CA ARG A 67 -13.90 -13.98 7.63
C ARG A 67 -13.33 -15.10 8.51
N TYR A 68 -12.01 -15.22 8.58
CA TYR A 68 -11.28 -16.28 9.28
C TYR A 68 -10.20 -15.68 10.19
N PRO A 69 -10.58 -14.96 11.27
CA PRO A 69 -9.65 -14.19 12.10
C PRO A 69 -8.58 -15.06 12.81
N GLU A 70 -8.89 -16.31 13.09
CA GLU A 70 -7.96 -17.27 13.74
C GLU A 70 -6.79 -17.68 12.83
N ASN A 71 -6.95 -17.52 11.51
CA ASN A 71 -5.92 -17.95 10.57
C ASN A 71 -4.79 -16.92 10.49
N ARG A 72 -3.69 -17.23 11.16
CA ARG A 72 -2.48 -16.39 11.22
C ARG A 72 -1.72 -16.22 9.90
N TYR A 73 -1.98 -17.03 8.87
CA TYR A 73 -1.24 -16.95 7.60
C TYR A 73 -1.67 -15.74 6.76
N PHE A 74 -2.94 -15.34 6.80
CA PHE A 74 -3.41 -14.16 6.09
C PHE A 74 -2.76 -12.85 6.57
N PRO A 75 -2.70 -12.53 7.88
CA PRO A 75 -1.99 -11.34 8.33
C PRO A 75 -0.49 -11.44 8.04
N LEU A 76 0.12 -12.63 8.12
CA LEU A 76 1.54 -12.80 7.82
C LEU A 76 1.87 -12.50 6.35
N LEU A 77 1.04 -12.95 5.40
CA LEU A 77 1.20 -12.61 3.98
C LEU A 77 1.06 -11.11 3.74
N LEU A 78 0.08 -10.47 4.38
CA LEU A 78 -0.16 -9.04 4.25
C LEU A 78 1.00 -8.21 4.80
N VAL A 79 1.59 -8.61 5.94
CA VAL A 79 2.79 -7.99 6.51
C VAL A 79 3.96 -8.04 5.54
N ASN A 80 4.25 -9.22 4.98
CA ASN A 80 5.36 -9.37 4.03
C ASN A 80 5.17 -8.47 2.80
N GLY A 81 3.96 -8.46 2.23
CA GLY A 81 3.66 -7.62 1.06
C GLY A 81 3.80 -6.12 1.35
N LYS A 82 3.31 -5.66 2.51
CA LYS A 82 3.36 -4.24 2.87
C LYS A 82 4.74 -3.78 3.30
N LEU A 83 5.49 -4.58 4.06
CA LEU A 83 6.86 -4.26 4.42
C LEU A 83 7.79 -4.29 3.20
N ALA A 84 7.61 -5.24 2.27
CA ALA A 84 8.39 -5.26 1.03
C ALA A 84 8.15 -4.00 0.17
N SER A 85 6.88 -3.59 0.02
CA SER A 85 6.51 -2.34 -0.67
C SER A 85 7.09 -1.10 0.03
N SER A 86 7.06 -1.07 1.36
CA SER A 86 7.64 0.02 2.16
C SER A 86 9.16 0.12 1.99
N ILE A 87 9.88 -1.00 2.10
CA ILE A 87 11.33 -1.05 1.89
C ILE A 87 11.70 -0.66 0.45
N LEU A 88 10.97 -1.17 -0.54
CA LEU A 88 11.23 -0.87 -1.95
C LEU A 88 11.00 0.62 -2.26
N SER A 89 9.93 1.22 -1.72
CA SER A 89 9.67 2.64 -1.90
C SER A 89 10.71 3.52 -1.20
N LEU A 90 11.20 3.13 -0.02
CA LEU A 90 12.35 3.81 0.61
C LEU A 90 13.62 3.68 -0.24
N TYR A 91 13.90 2.49 -0.76
CA TYR A 91 15.05 2.25 -1.63
C TYR A 91 15.00 3.12 -2.89
N LEU A 92 13.85 3.17 -3.57
CA LEU A 92 13.67 3.99 -4.77
C LEU A 92 13.79 5.49 -4.49
N PHE A 93 13.34 5.94 -3.32
CA PHE A 93 13.53 7.33 -2.88
C PHE A 93 15.02 7.68 -2.71
N LEU A 94 15.83 6.76 -2.19
CA LEU A 94 17.26 6.98 -1.94
C LEU A 94 18.14 6.83 -3.19
N VAL A 95 17.75 5.98 -4.14
CA VAL A 95 18.61 5.56 -5.27
C VAL A 95 18.19 6.16 -6.62
N HIS A 96 16.94 6.54 -6.81
CA HIS A 96 16.47 7.15 -8.05
C HIS A 96 16.20 8.64 -7.88
N GLU A 97 14.96 8.99 -7.59
CA GLU A 97 14.49 10.36 -7.51
C GLU A 97 13.64 10.51 -6.25
N PRO A 98 13.80 11.61 -5.49
CA PRO A 98 13.15 11.79 -4.20
C PRO A 98 11.70 12.22 -4.37
N TYR A 99 10.89 11.42 -5.07
CA TYR A 99 9.47 11.70 -5.25
C TYR A 99 8.73 11.55 -3.91
N LEU A 100 7.92 12.56 -3.56
CA LEU A 100 7.10 12.56 -2.36
C LEU A 100 6.25 11.28 -2.23
N ILE A 101 5.75 10.77 -3.36
CA ILE A 101 4.91 9.57 -3.37
C ILE A 101 5.64 8.33 -2.84
N PHE A 102 6.97 8.24 -2.99
CA PHE A 102 7.75 7.13 -2.46
C PHE A 102 7.87 7.20 -0.94
N ILE A 103 8.13 8.37 -0.36
CA ILE A 103 8.10 8.53 1.11
C ILE A 103 6.71 8.23 1.66
N VAL A 104 5.67 8.80 1.04
CA VAL A 104 4.30 8.59 1.50
C VAL A 104 3.93 7.12 1.45
N ASN A 105 4.27 6.42 0.36
CA ASN A 105 4.06 4.98 0.25
C ASN A 105 4.85 4.21 1.32
N CYS A 106 6.12 4.54 1.54
CA CYS A 106 6.95 3.94 2.57
C CYS A 106 6.29 4.06 3.95
N LEU A 107 5.82 5.25 4.31
CA LEU A 107 5.18 5.51 5.59
C LEU A 107 3.85 4.77 5.74
N ILE A 108 2.97 4.85 4.73
CA ILE A 108 1.65 4.22 4.77
C ILE A 108 1.79 2.70 4.83
N ASP A 109 2.56 2.11 3.92
CA ASP A 109 2.72 0.65 3.86
C ASP A 109 3.51 0.13 5.06
N GLY A 110 4.49 0.89 5.55
CA GLY A 110 5.21 0.56 6.78
C GLY A 110 4.27 0.53 7.98
N LEU A 111 3.44 1.57 8.16
CA LEU A 111 2.46 1.65 9.25
C LEU A 111 1.46 0.50 9.19
N ILE A 112 0.91 0.21 8.00
CA ILE A 112 0.00 -0.94 7.81
C ILE A 112 0.73 -2.25 8.16
N GLY A 113 1.96 -2.43 7.66
CA GLY A 113 2.78 -3.60 7.95
C GLY A 113 2.99 -3.81 9.45
N PHE A 114 3.38 -2.77 10.19
CA PHE A 114 3.58 -2.86 11.64
C PHE A 114 2.29 -3.12 12.42
N VAL A 115 1.19 -2.47 12.02
CA VAL A 115 -0.12 -2.65 12.67
C VAL A 115 -0.63 -4.08 12.47
N VAL A 116 -0.51 -4.64 11.27
CA VAL A 116 -0.88 -6.04 10.98
C VAL A 116 0.09 -7.01 11.66
N LEU A 117 1.39 -6.69 11.75
CA LEU A 117 2.36 -7.50 12.48
C LEU A 117 2.01 -7.59 13.98
N GLY A 118 1.61 -6.47 14.60
CA GLY A 118 1.13 -6.47 15.97
C GLY A 118 -0.08 -7.38 16.17
N PHE A 119 -1.00 -7.41 15.19
CA PHE A 119 -2.14 -8.33 15.20
C PHE A 119 -1.71 -9.80 15.04
N TYR A 120 -0.80 -10.10 14.12
CA TYR A 120 -0.22 -11.44 13.95
C TYR A 120 0.46 -11.95 15.23
N LEU A 121 1.23 -11.10 15.91
CA LEU A 121 1.90 -11.47 17.16
C LEU A 121 0.91 -11.77 18.30
N LYS A 122 -0.22 -11.06 18.35
CA LYS A 122 -1.30 -11.36 19.31
C LYS A 122 -1.94 -12.72 19.04
N LEU A 123 -2.25 -13.01 17.77
CA LEU A 123 -2.77 -14.32 17.37
C LEU A 123 -1.79 -15.46 17.68
N LYS A 124 -0.49 -15.26 17.43
CA LYS A 124 0.54 -16.25 17.73
C LYS A 124 0.66 -16.56 19.23
N LYS A 125 0.40 -15.57 20.10
CA LYS A 125 0.44 -15.77 21.56
C LYS A 125 -0.81 -16.47 22.11
N ALA A 126 -1.92 -16.46 21.38
CA ALA A 126 -3.18 -17.04 21.79
C ALA A 126 -3.37 -18.51 21.34
N ALA A 127 -2.46 -19.02 20.50
CA ALA A 127 -2.42 -20.39 19.99
C ALA A 127 -1.31 -21.20 20.67
#